data_AF-A0A6I2QV22-F1
#
_entry.id   AF-A0A6I2QV22-F1
#
_cell.length_a   1.000
_cell.length_b   1.000
_cell.length_c   1.000
_cell.angle_alpha   90.00
_cell.angle_beta   90.00
_cell.angle_gamma   90.00
#
_symmetry.space_group_name_H-M   'P 1'
#
loop_
_entity.id
_entity.type
_entity.pdbx_description
1 polymer ?
#
loop_
_entity_poly.entity_id
_entity_poly.type
_entity_poly.pdbx_seq_one_letter_code
_entity_poly.pdbx_strand_id
1 'polypeptide(L)'
;MLDKSKRSKIASFVACCQKAKAEGIQIFRPVPGEAGLYEVKAFVEPPREDSDWVYLDAWTASVVCMVYDALTGEKREHFSQLPPLKAIRVSWEIFNAIKGKS
;
A
#
# COMPACT_ATOMS: atom_id res chain seq x y z
N MET A 1 -11.14 11.25 24.29
CA MET A 1 -10.85 9.82 24.02
C MET A 1 -10.62 9.70 22.52
N LEU A 2 -9.37 9.57 22.06
CA LEU A 2 -9.10 9.28 20.65
C LEU A 2 -9.49 7.84 20.37
N ASP A 3 -10.39 7.64 19.42
CA ASP A 3 -10.92 6.37 18.94
C ASP A 3 -9.77 5.54 18.32
N LYS A 4 -9.06 4.79 19.17
CA LYS A 4 -8.01 3.86 18.78
C LYS A 4 -8.68 2.64 18.14
N SER A 5 -8.56 2.51 16.82
CA SER A 5 -8.88 1.32 15.99
C SER A 5 -10.13 1.41 15.10
N LYS A 6 -10.30 2.51 14.35
CA LYS A 6 -11.11 2.46 13.11
C LYS A 6 -10.39 1.64 12.04
N ARG A 7 -10.53 0.31 12.10
CA ARG A 7 -10.16 -0.59 11.01
C ARG A 7 -11.09 -0.29 9.83
N SER A 8 -10.49 -0.09 8.67
CA SER A 8 -11.22 0.12 7.42
C SER A 8 -10.98 -1.06 6.50
N LYS A 9 -12.04 -1.60 5.90
CA LYS A 9 -11.92 -2.52 4.76
C LYS A 9 -11.72 -1.68 3.50
N ILE A 10 -10.67 -1.96 2.75
CA ILE A 10 -10.25 -1.20 1.57
C ILE A 10 -10.13 -2.14 0.38
N ALA A 11 -10.68 -1.72 -0.77
CA ALA A 11 -10.91 -2.55 -1.95
C ALA A 11 -9.66 -2.91 -2.77
N SER A 12 -8.49 -2.34 -2.47
CA SER A 12 -7.25 -2.66 -3.18
C SER A 12 -6.01 -2.23 -2.40
N PHE A 13 -4.87 -2.83 -2.74
CA PHE A 13 -3.57 -2.41 -2.19
C PHE A 13 -3.25 -0.95 -2.55
N VAL A 14 -3.60 -0.51 -3.76
CA VAL A 14 -3.40 0.89 -4.19
C VAL A 14 -4.18 1.86 -3.30
N ALA A 15 -5.41 1.51 -2.94
CA ALA A 15 -6.19 2.33 -2.02
C ALA A 15 -5.62 2.33 -0.59
N CYS A 16 -4.97 1.25 -0.15
CA CYS A 16 -4.15 1.25 1.07
C CYS A 16 -3.00 2.27 0.98
N CYS A 17 -2.31 2.33 -0.15
CA CYS A 17 -1.25 3.32 -0.42
C CYS A 17 -1.80 4.75 -0.43
N GLN A 18 -2.95 4.99 -1.05
CA GLN A 18 -3.56 6.33 -1.06
C GLN A 18 -3.88 6.80 0.37
N LYS A 19 -4.38 5.90 1.21
CA LYS A 19 -4.62 6.20 2.63
C LYS A 19 -3.32 6.48 3.38
N ALA A 20 -2.28 5.66 3.21
CA ALA A 20 -0.98 5.87 3.87
C ALA A 20 -0.27 7.15 3.40
N LYS A 21 -0.39 7.50 2.11
CA LYS A 21 0.07 8.77 1.57
C LYS A 21 -0.62 9.96 2.25
N ALA A 22 -1.91 9.87 2.52
CA ALA A 22 -2.70 10.97 3.10
C ALA A 22 -2.57 11.07 4.63
N GLU A 23 -2.49 9.93 5.32
CA GLU A 23 -2.64 9.85 6.78
C GLU A 23 -1.36 9.43 7.52
N GLY A 24 -0.26 9.19 6.81
CA GLY A 24 1.00 8.72 7.40
C GLY A 24 1.08 7.21 7.50
N ILE A 25 1.87 6.69 8.45
CA ILE A 25 2.15 5.26 8.55
C ILE A 25 0.86 4.48 8.83
N GLN A 26 0.55 3.54 7.94
CA GLN A 26 -0.54 2.59 8.11
C GLN A 26 0.04 1.17 8.22
N ILE A 27 -0.75 0.29 8.80
CA ILE A 27 -0.53 -1.16 8.68
C ILE A 27 -1.73 -1.77 7.97
N PHE A 28 -1.43 -2.75 7.13
CA PHE A 28 -2.44 -3.44 6.34
C PHE A 28 -2.22 -4.95 6.33
N ARG A 29 -3.28 -5.70 6.06
CA ARG A 29 -3.20 -7.14 5.76
C ARG A 29 -4.30 -7.55 4.79
N PRO A 30 -4.08 -8.60 3.97
CA PRO A 30 -5.16 -9.19 3.17
C PRO A 30 -6.27 -9.73 4.08
N VAL A 31 -7.51 -9.63 3.62
CA VAL A 31 -8.64 -10.25 4.31
C VAL A 31 -8.71 -11.73 3.90
N PRO A 32 -8.66 -12.68 4.84
CA PRO A 32 -8.75 -14.10 4.51
C PRO A 32 -10.06 -14.43 3.79
N GLY A 33 -9.96 -15.10 2.63
CA GLY A 33 -11.12 -15.50 1.83
C GLY A 33 -11.72 -14.41 0.93
N GLU A 34 -11.27 -13.15 1.03
CA GLU A 34 -11.76 -12.04 0.20
C GLU A 34 -10.62 -11.48 -0.68
N ALA A 35 -10.47 -12.03 -1.88
CA ALA A 35 -9.39 -11.64 -2.80
C ALA A 35 -9.49 -10.14 -3.17
N GLY A 36 -8.37 -9.43 -3.03
CA GLY A 36 -8.27 -8.00 -3.33
C GLY A 36 -8.73 -7.07 -2.21
N LEU A 37 -9.35 -7.59 -1.15
CA LEU A 37 -9.76 -6.79 0.00
C LEU A 37 -8.67 -6.78 1.09
N TYR A 38 -8.46 -5.61 1.68
CA TYR A 38 -7.47 -5.39 2.72
C TYR A 38 -8.10 -4.75 3.95
N GLU A 39 -7.66 -5.17 5.14
CA GLU A 39 -7.89 -4.39 6.35
C GLU A 39 -6.74 -3.40 6.51
N VAL A 40 -7.08 -2.14 6.79
CA VAL A 40 -6.09 -1.08 7.04
C VAL A 40 -6.44 -0.36 8.33
N LYS A 41 -5.42 -0.03 9.12
CA LYS A 41 -5.55 0.81 10.30
C LYS A 41 -4.29 1.64 10.52
N ALA A 42 -4.43 2.74 11.25
CA ALA A 42 -3.31 3.56 11.67
C ALA A 42 -2.32 2.72 12.49
N PHE A 43 -1.03 2.97 12.28
CA PHE A 43 0.01 2.44 13.15
C PHE A 43 -0.06 3.12 14.52
N VAL A 44 -0.28 2.33 15.57
CA VAL A 44 -0.36 2.82 16.97
C VAL A 44 0.81 2.30 17.79
N GLU A 45 1.14 1.03 17.62
CA GLU A 45 2.25 0.34 18.28
C GLU A 45 2.77 -0.78 17.36
N PRO A 46 4.05 -1.20 17.51
CA PRO A 46 4.60 -2.31 16.76
C PRO A 46 3.68 -3.54 16.87
N PRO A 47 3.26 -4.17 15.75
CA PRO A 47 2.60 -5.45 15.83
C PRO A 47 3.53 -6.45 16.51
N ARG A 48 2.94 -7.42 17.22
CA ARG A 48 3.68 -8.55 17.78
C ARG A 48 4.40 -9.30 16.66
N GLU A 49 5.49 -10.00 16.98
CA GLU A 49 6.28 -10.73 15.98
C GLU A 49 5.47 -11.77 15.18
N ASP A 50 4.35 -12.26 15.72
CA ASP A 50 3.43 -13.22 15.13
C ASP A 50 2.27 -12.59 14.32
N SER A 51 2.38 -11.30 14.01
CA SER A 51 1.31 -10.54 13.37
C SER A 51 1.44 -10.50 11.83
N ASP A 52 0.39 -10.92 11.12
CA ASP A 52 0.28 -10.82 9.64
C ASP A 52 0.13 -9.38 9.09
N TRP A 53 0.31 -8.36 9.94
CA TRP A 53 0.19 -6.96 9.57
C TRP A 53 1.49 -6.45 8.97
N VAL A 54 1.40 -5.85 7.78
CA VAL A 54 2.52 -5.28 7.04
C VAL A 54 2.50 -3.76 7.18
N TYR A 55 3.67 -3.17 7.36
CA TYR A 55 3.87 -1.72 7.43
C TYR A 55 3.86 -1.08 6.06
N LEU A 56 3.26 0.11 6.00
CA LEU A 56 3.28 0.97 4.84
C LEU A 56 3.47 2.41 5.29
N ASP A 57 4.67 2.93 5.08
CA ASP A 57 4.99 4.33 5.32
C ASP A 57 4.51 5.23 4.17
N ALA A 58 4.34 6.52 4.45
CA ALA A 58 3.84 7.49 3.48
C ALA A 58 4.75 7.68 2.26
N TRP A 59 6.06 7.45 2.41
CA TRP A 59 7.02 7.62 1.34
C TRP A 59 6.94 6.47 0.34
N THR A 60 7.00 5.23 0.81
CA THR A 60 6.75 4.04 -0.01
C THR A 60 5.38 4.10 -0.68
N ALA A 61 4.35 4.48 0.06
CA ALA A 61 3.00 4.65 -0.47
C ALA A 61 2.94 5.72 -1.58
N SER A 62 3.65 6.83 -1.41
CA SER A 62 3.72 7.90 -2.42
C SER A 62 4.38 7.43 -3.71
N VAL A 63 5.45 6.63 -3.61
CA VAL A 63 6.12 6.04 -4.78
C VAL A 63 5.19 5.10 -5.54
N VAL A 64 4.47 4.22 -4.82
CA VAL A 64 3.48 3.32 -5.43
C VAL A 64 2.36 4.10 -6.12
N CYS A 65 1.78 5.11 -5.45
CA CYS A 65 0.73 5.94 -6.05
C CYS A 65 1.23 6.68 -7.29
N MET A 66 2.44 7.25 -7.25
CA MET A 66 3.02 7.95 -8.39
C MET A 66 3.17 7.03 -9.61
N VAL A 67 3.69 5.81 -9.41
CA VAL A 67 3.82 4.82 -10.48
C VAL A 67 2.44 4.42 -10.99
N TYR A 68 1.49 4.15 -10.09
CA TYR A 68 0.12 3.80 -10.46
C TYR A 68 -0.56 4.86 -11.34
N ASP A 69 -0.44 6.12 -10.93
CA ASP A 69 -1.03 7.27 -11.62
C ASP A 69 -0.38 7.48 -13.01
N ALA A 70 0.90 7.14 -13.16
CA ALA A 70 1.63 7.19 -14.44
C ALA A 70 1.29 6.03 -15.40
N LEU A 71 0.81 4.89 -14.90
CA LEU A 71 0.39 3.76 -15.74
C LEU A 71 -1.00 4.00 -16.33
N THR A 72 -1.27 3.47 -17.52
CA THR A 72 -2.58 3.57 -18.21
C THR A 72 -3.00 2.22 -18.81
N GLY A 73 -4.31 2.03 -18.97
CA GLY A 73 -4.89 0.84 -19.61
C GLY A 73 -4.48 -0.47 -18.95
N GLU A 74 -4.18 -1.48 -19.77
CA GLU A 74 -3.80 -2.83 -19.33
C GLU A 74 -2.65 -2.85 -18.32
N LYS A 75 -1.66 -1.94 -18.45
CA LYS A 75 -0.54 -1.87 -17.50
C LYS A 75 -0.98 -1.49 -16.10
N ARG A 76 -1.96 -0.58 -15.97
CA ARG A 76 -2.53 -0.16 -14.68
C ARG A 76 -3.38 -1.27 -14.07
N GLU A 77 -4.16 -1.96 -14.88
CA GLU A 77 -4.97 -3.11 -14.44
C GLU A 77 -4.07 -4.23 -13.94
N HIS A 78 -3.06 -4.61 -14.73
CA HIS A 78 -2.08 -5.62 -14.34
C HIS A 78 -1.35 -5.25 -13.04
N PHE A 79 -0.93 -3.98 -12.92
CA PHE A 79 -0.29 -3.48 -11.70
C PHE A 79 -1.21 -3.60 -10.47
N SER A 80 -2.51 -3.31 -10.62
CA SER A 80 -3.50 -3.40 -9.54
C SER A 80 -3.68 -4.82 -9.00
N GLN A 81 -3.37 -5.83 -9.81
CA GLN A 81 -3.49 -7.25 -9.48
C GLN A 81 -2.20 -7.82 -8.88
N LEU A 82 -1.10 -7.06 -8.87
CA LEU A 82 0.16 -7.54 -8.30
C LEU A 82 0.02 -7.72 -6.78
N PRO A 83 0.65 -8.76 -6.20
CA PRO A 83 0.79 -8.87 -4.76
C PRO A 83 1.46 -7.62 -4.18
N PRO A 84 1.08 -7.14 -2.97
CA PRO A 84 1.58 -5.90 -2.39
C PRO A 84 3.10 -5.73 -2.42
N LEU A 85 3.86 -6.75 -2.00
CA LEU A 85 5.32 -6.70 -1.99
C LEU A 85 5.91 -6.59 -3.40
N LYS A 86 5.28 -7.22 -4.39
CA LYS A 86 5.69 -7.13 -5.80
C LYS A 86 5.38 -5.76 -6.38
N ALA A 87 4.20 -5.19 -6.06
CA ALA A 87 3.83 -3.84 -6.46
C ALA A 87 4.80 -2.79 -5.89
N ILE A 88 5.17 -2.90 -4.61
CA ILE A 88 6.17 -2.04 -3.96
C ILE A 88 7.51 -2.13 -4.69
N ARG A 89 8.01 -3.36 -4.89
CA ARG A 89 9.30 -3.58 -5.55
C ARG A 89 9.35 -2.97 -6.95
N VAL A 90 8.36 -3.28 -7.80
CA VAL A 90 8.27 -2.74 -9.16
C VAL A 90 8.18 -1.20 -9.14
N SER A 91 7.44 -0.63 -8.19
CA SER A 91 7.33 0.82 -8.06
C SER A 91 8.68 1.47 -7.78
N TRP A 92 9.47 0.86 -6.90
CA TRP A 92 10.83 1.32 -6.60
C TRP A 92 11.79 1.16 -7.78
N GLU A 93 11.73 0.04 -8.49
CA GLU A 93 12.53 -0.19 -9.70
C GLU A 93 12.24 0.91 -10.76
N ILE A 94 10.96 1.22 -11.00
CA ILE A 94 10.54 2.28 -11.93
C ILE A 94 10.99 3.65 -11.43
N PHE A 95 10.75 3.98 -10.17
CA PHE A 95 11.10 5.28 -9.58
C PHE A 95 12.61 5.55 -9.64
N ASN A 96 13.43 4.55 -9.32
CA ASN A 96 14.88 4.66 -9.38
C ASN A 96 15.38 4.79 -10.83
N ALA A 97 14.77 4.09 -11.78
CA ALA A 97 15.10 4.21 -13.20
C ALA A 97 14.77 5.60 -13.78
N ILE A 98 13.76 6.29 -13.21
CA ILE A 98 13.45 7.68 -13.57
C ILE A 98 14.44 8.64 -12.92
N LYS A 99 14.75 8.47 -11.63
CA LYS A 99 15.72 9.33 -10.92
C LYS A 99 17.13 9.27 -11.50
N GLY A 100 17.58 8.11 -11.97
CA GLY A 100 18.90 7.94 -12.59
C GLY A 100 19.06 8.58 -13.97
N LYS A 101 18.01 9.19 -14.52
CA LYS A 101 18.03 9.91 -15.81
C LYS A 101 17.98 11.43 -15.68
N SER A 102 17.95 11.95 -14.45
CA SER A 102 17.94 13.38 -14.14
C SER A 102 19.30 13.87 -13.69
#